data_AF-A0A916E0T1-F1
#
_entry.id   AF-A0A916E0T1-F1
#
_cell.length_a   1.000
_cell.length_b   1.000
_cell.length_c   1.000
_cell.angle_alpha   90.00
_cell.angle_beta   90.00
_cell.angle_gamma   90.00
#
_symmetry.space_group_name_H-M   'P 1'
#
loop_
_entity.id
_entity.type
_entity.pdbx_description
1 polymer ?
#
loop_
_entity_poly.entity_id
_entity_poly.type
_entity_poly.pdbx_seq_one_letter_code
_entity_poly.pdbx_strand_id
1 'polypeptide(L)'
;MQNNENINEWTNWIEEAIIKQHIKYYEYENFKNIQEVGSGAFGKLKLQREVDFHDNIIRFYGITKFESENKIDQTKNYLLVMEYANGGTLRDYLNENFNRLSWDDRYNLAHQLACSVLCLHDERIVHRDLHSCNVLVHKKSIKLADFGLSKRIDEASNSQSKLLGRREEIIPDTPNDYSNLYIECWNNEPK
;
A
#
# COMPACT_ATOMS: atom_id res chain seq x y z
N MET A 1 -12.62 -18.41 -18.41
CA MET A 1 -11.59 -18.18 -19.45
C MET A 1 -11.42 -16.67 -19.58
N GLN A 2 -10.52 -16.08 -18.80
CA GLN A 2 -10.16 -14.67 -18.91
C GLN A 2 -8.70 -14.59 -19.36
N ASN A 3 -8.53 -14.18 -20.61
CA ASN A 3 -7.48 -13.35 -21.22
C ASN A 3 -5.99 -13.74 -21.07
N ASN A 4 -5.50 -14.59 -21.97
CA ASN A 4 -4.08 -14.59 -22.36
C ASN A 4 -3.66 -13.28 -23.08
N GLU A 5 -4.58 -12.58 -23.74
CA GLU A 5 -4.28 -11.31 -24.45
C GLU A 5 -3.91 -10.17 -23.49
N ASN A 6 -4.63 -10.01 -22.36
CA ASN A 6 -4.33 -8.97 -21.38
C ASN A 6 -2.98 -9.20 -20.66
N ILE A 7 -2.61 -10.46 -20.41
CA ILE A 7 -1.35 -10.80 -19.74
C ILE A 7 -0.14 -10.33 -20.56
N ASN A 8 -0.21 -10.51 -21.88
CA ASN A 8 0.84 -10.09 -22.79
C ASN A 8 0.93 -8.56 -22.86
N GLU A 9 -0.19 -7.84 -22.78
CA GLU A 9 -0.22 -6.38 -22.78
C GLU A 9 0.44 -5.78 -21.54
N TRP A 10 0.12 -6.28 -20.34
CA TRP A 10 0.77 -5.83 -19.09
C TRP A 10 2.26 -6.12 -19.08
N THR A 11 2.66 -7.31 -19.54
CA THR A 11 4.07 -7.70 -19.63
C THR A 11 4.83 -6.77 -20.57
N ASN A 12 4.27 -6.49 -21.75
CA ASN A 12 4.87 -5.56 -22.71
C ASN A 12 5.00 -4.15 -22.13
N TRP A 13 3.99 -3.66 -21.40
CA TRP A 13 4.05 -2.35 -20.76
C TRP A 13 5.19 -2.26 -19.74
N ILE A 14 5.39 -3.31 -18.93
CA ILE A 14 6.49 -3.38 -17.95
C ILE A 14 7.85 -3.36 -18.67
N GLU A 15 8.04 -4.22 -19.67
CA GLU A 15 9.28 -4.32 -20.44
C GLU A 15 9.59 -2.97 -21.13
N GLU A 16 8.58 -2.32 -21.74
CA GLU A 16 8.75 -0.98 -22.29
C GLU A 16 9.12 0.06 -21.24
N ALA A 17 8.52 0.01 -20.05
CA ALA A 17 8.83 0.94 -18.96
C ALA A 17 10.26 0.74 -18.43
N ILE A 18 10.78 -0.49 -18.44
CA ILE A 18 12.19 -0.78 -18.14
C ILE A 18 13.09 -0.19 -19.22
N ILE A 19 12.82 -0.48 -20.50
CA ILE A 19 13.62 -0.02 -21.65
C ILE A 19 13.69 1.51 -21.71
N LYS A 20 12.54 2.17 -21.47
CA LYS A 20 12.43 3.64 -21.41
C LYS A 20 12.99 4.24 -20.11
N GLN A 21 13.55 3.41 -19.22
CA GLN A 21 14.09 3.79 -17.90
C GLN A 21 13.08 4.49 -17.00
N HIS A 22 11.79 4.30 -17.26
CA HIS A 22 10.74 4.77 -16.38
C HIS A 22 10.75 3.99 -15.08
N ILE A 23 11.06 2.69 -15.12
CA ILE A 23 11.18 1.81 -13.95
C ILE A 23 12.58 1.22 -13.92
N LYS A 24 13.22 1.23 -12.75
CA LYS A 24 14.51 0.58 -12.57
C LYS A 24 14.32 -0.93 -12.46
N TYR A 25 15.13 -1.67 -13.21
CA TYR A 25 15.19 -3.13 -13.15
C TYR A 25 16.40 -3.56 -12.33
N TYR A 26 16.23 -4.62 -11.54
CA TYR A 26 17.28 -5.28 -10.79
C TYR A 26 17.29 -6.77 -11.14
N GLU A 27 18.47 -7.34 -11.34
CA GLU A 27 18.59 -8.79 -11.53
C GLU A 27 18.28 -9.52 -10.23
N TYR A 28 17.42 -10.54 -10.31
CA TYR A 28 16.96 -11.29 -9.13
C TYR A 28 18.12 -11.98 -8.39
N GLU A 29 19.11 -12.46 -9.14
CA GLU A 29 20.29 -13.14 -8.61
C GLU A 29 21.16 -12.25 -7.70
N ASN A 30 21.00 -10.92 -7.79
CA ASN A 30 21.72 -9.98 -6.93
C ASN A 30 21.13 -9.89 -5.51
N PHE A 31 19.90 -10.36 -5.30
CA PHE A 31 19.28 -10.37 -3.98
C PHE A 31 19.74 -11.57 -3.16
N LYS A 32 19.92 -11.37 -1.86
CA LYS A 32 20.33 -12.41 -0.90
C LYS A 32 19.39 -12.35 0.30
N ASN A 33 19.26 -13.48 1.01
CA ASN A 33 18.41 -13.59 2.21
C ASN A 33 16.93 -13.27 1.93
N ILE A 34 16.40 -13.82 0.83
CA ILE A 34 15.01 -13.59 0.42
C ILE A 34 14.08 -14.31 1.40
N GLN A 35 13.14 -13.55 1.97
CA GLN A 35 12.12 -14.05 2.88
C GLN A 35 10.76 -13.50 2.47
N GLU A 36 9.74 -14.36 2.46
CA GLU A 36 8.37 -13.93 2.29
C GLU A 36 7.89 -13.19 3.55
N VAL A 37 7.47 -11.94 3.39
CA VAL A 37 6.98 -11.07 4.47
C VAL A 37 5.49 -10.76 4.36
N GLY A 38 4.83 -11.23 3.28
CA GLY A 38 3.43 -11.02 2.99
C GLY A 38 3.10 -11.31 1.52
N SER A 39 1.80 -11.41 1.21
CA SER A 39 1.29 -11.56 -0.15
C SER A 39 0.16 -10.55 -0.41
N GLY A 40 0.05 -10.05 -1.65
CA GLY A 40 -0.92 -9.01 -2.02
C GLY A 40 -1.10 -8.90 -3.54
N ALA A 41 -2.11 -8.13 -3.97
CA ALA A 41 -2.39 -7.89 -5.38
C ALA A 41 -1.68 -6.61 -5.86
N PHE A 42 -1.14 -6.64 -7.08
CA PHE A 42 -0.57 -5.44 -7.70
C PHE A 42 -1.71 -4.47 -8.05
N GLY A 43 -1.78 -3.32 -7.37
CA GLY A 43 -2.53 -2.19 -7.89
C GLY A 43 -1.64 -0.96 -8.07
N LYS A 44 -2.26 0.17 -8.43
CA LYS A 44 -1.66 1.26 -9.23
C LYS A 44 -0.34 1.83 -8.66
N LEU A 45 0.79 1.19 -8.99
CA LEU A 45 2.16 1.67 -8.70
C LEU A 45 2.41 3.09 -9.18
N LYS A 46 1.73 3.49 -10.27
CA LYS A 46 1.86 4.84 -10.83
C LYS A 46 1.51 5.92 -9.80
N LEU A 47 0.43 5.74 -9.04
CA LEU A 47 0.01 6.74 -8.05
C LEU A 47 0.97 6.78 -6.87
N GLN A 48 1.44 5.62 -6.40
CA GLN A 48 2.44 5.55 -5.32
C GLN A 48 3.71 6.33 -5.69
N ARG A 49 4.22 6.16 -6.92
CA ARG A 49 5.43 6.85 -7.38
C ARG A 49 5.30 8.36 -7.49
N GLU A 50 4.09 8.88 -7.59
CA GLU A 50 3.85 10.32 -7.62
C GLU A 50 4.02 10.93 -6.21
N VAL A 51 3.91 10.12 -5.15
CA VAL A 51 3.93 10.57 -3.75
C VAL A 51 5.02 9.94 -2.88
N ASP A 52 5.79 8.97 -3.39
CA ASP A 52 6.83 8.27 -2.61
C ASP A 52 8.07 9.12 -2.27
N PHE A 53 8.06 10.40 -2.69
CA PHE A 53 8.95 11.44 -2.19
C PHE A 53 8.68 11.77 -0.70
N HIS A 54 7.47 11.54 -0.20
CA HIS A 54 7.12 11.80 1.19
C HIS A 54 7.71 10.73 2.12
N ASP A 55 8.39 11.14 3.18
CA ASP A 55 9.13 10.21 4.05
C ASP A 55 8.26 9.16 4.73
N ASN A 56 6.97 9.47 4.96
CA ASN A 56 6.00 8.53 5.53
C ASN A 56 5.24 7.68 4.50
N ILE A 57 5.71 7.61 3.25
CA ILE A 57 5.20 6.70 2.22
C ILE A 57 6.30 5.69 1.90
N ILE A 58 5.93 4.42 1.71
CA ILE A 58 6.89 3.36 1.40
C ILE A 58 7.51 3.61 0.02
N ARG A 59 8.84 3.64 -0.07
CA ARG A 59 9.52 3.92 -1.34
C ARG A 59 9.46 2.74 -2.28
N PHE A 60 9.23 3.03 -3.56
CA PHE A 60 9.35 2.06 -4.64
C PHE A 60 10.68 2.24 -5.35
N TYR A 61 11.53 1.22 -5.34
CA TYR A 61 12.86 1.28 -5.96
C TYR A 61 12.89 0.74 -7.38
N GLY A 62 11.96 -0.13 -7.76
CA GLY A 62 11.93 -0.76 -9.07
C GLY A 62 11.32 -2.16 -9.04
N ILE A 63 11.66 -2.97 -10.02
CA ILE A 63 11.18 -4.35 -10.15
C ILE A 63 12.33 -5.32 -10.38
N THR A 64 12.09 -6.58 -10.07
CA THR A 64 12.96 -7.69 -10.41
C THR A 64 12.14 -8.79 -11.06
N LYS A 65 12.78 -9.60 -11.90
CA LYS A 65 12.12 -10.74 -12.56
C LYS A 65 12.64 -12.05 -12.00
N PHE A 66 11.74 -12.89 -11.51
CA PHE A 66 12.03 -14.25 -11.06
C PHE A 66 11.45 -15.25 -12.07
N GLU A 67 12.30 -16.08 -12.66
CA GLU A 67 11.83 -17.17 -13.53
C GLU A 67 11.43 -18.37 -12.68
N SER A 68 10.12 -18.60 -12.54
CA SER A 68 9.62 -19.83 -11.93
C SER A 68 9.90 -21.02 -12.85
N GLU A 69 10.48 -22.09 -12.30
CA GLU A 69 10.67 -23.37 -13.02
C GLU A 69 9.33 -23.97 -13.48
N ASN A 70 8.22 -23.59 -12.84
CA ASN A 70 6.87 -24.02 -13.19
C ASN A 70 6.26 -23.13 -14.29
N LYS A 71 6.39 -23.57 -15.54
CA LYS A 71 5.90 -22.92 -16.78
C LYS A 71 4.39 -22.69 -16.89
N ILE A 72 3.60 -23.05 -15.87
CA ILE A 72 2.13 -23.01 -15.91
C ILE A 72 1.58 -21.61 -15.59
N ASP A 73 2.34 -20.76 -14.90
CA ASP A 73 1.88 -19.42 -14.50
C ASP A 73 2.93 -18.34 -14.80
N GLN A 74 3.03 -17.94 -16.07
CA GLN A 74 3.95 -16.91 -16.54
C GLN A 74 3.63 -15.50 -15.98
N THR A 75 2.50 -15.32 -15.29
CA THR A 75 2.06 -14.02 -14.76
C THR A 75 2.77 -13.60 -13.48
N LYS A 76 3.49 -14.53 -12.82
CA LYS A 76 4.13 -14.33 -11.51
C LYS A 76 5.62 -14.00 -11.59
N ASN A 77 6.11 -13.65 -12.77
CA ASN A 77 7.55 -13.47 -12.96
C ASN A 77 8.09 -12.14 -12.44
N TYR A 78 7.24 -11.18 -12.04
CA TYR A 78 7.70 -9.88 -11.55
C TYR A 78 7.45 -9.70 -10.06
N LEU A 79 8.44 -9.13 -9.37
CA LEU A 79 8.37 -8.73 -7.97
C LEU A 79 8.69 -7.23 -7.85
N LEU A 80 8.08 -6.57 -6.88
CA LEU A 80 8.39 -5.18 -6.55
C LEU A 80 9.59 -5.12 -5.62
N VAL A 81 10.52 -4.22 -5.93
CA VAL A 81 11.64 -3.87 -5.06
C VAL A 81 11.24 -2.59 -4.32
N MET A 82 11.03 -2.70 -3.01
CA MET A 82 10.50 -1.63 -2.17
C MET A 82 11.37 -1.40 -0.94
N GLU A 83 11.19 -0.26 -0.28
CA GLU A 83 11.77 -0.01 1.03
C GLU A 83 11.33 -1.09 2.04
N TYR A 84 12.29 -1.58 2.83
CA TYR A 84 12.01 -2.55 3.88
C TYR A 84 11.63 -1.87 5.20
N ALA A 85 10.41 -2.10 5.68
CA ALA A 85 9.92 -1.61 6.96
C ALA A 85 10.12 -2.67 8.05
N ASN A 86 11.13 -2.48 8.91
CA ASN A 86 11.61 -3.50 9.84
C ASN A 86 10.73 -3.72 11.08
N GLY A 87 9.67 -2.93 11.25
CA GLY A 87 8.71 -3.01 12.34
C GLY A 87 7.40 -3.71 11.97
N GLY A 88 7.31 -4.29 10.76
CA GLY A 88 6.09 -4.95 10.29
C GLY A 88 4.92 -3.99 10.07
N THR A 89 3.70 -4.52 10.15
CA THR A 89 2.49 -3.68 10.07
C THR A 89 2.29 -2.89 11.35
N LEU A 90 1.61 -1.75 11.27
CA LEU A 90 1.24 -0.95 12.43
C LEU A 90 0.36 -1.76 13.40
N ARG A 91 -0.50 -2.65 12.88
CA ARG A 91 -1.30 -3.55 13.72
C ARG A 91 -0.40 -4.41 14.62
N ASP A 92 0.55 -5.12 14.02
CA ASP A 92 1.44 -6.02 14.75
C ASP A 92 2.35 -5.22 15.69
N TYR A 93 2.88 -4.11 15.19
CA TYR A 93 3.71 -3.21 15.96
C TYR A 93 3.01 -2.69 17.22
N LEU A 94 1.74 -2.27 17.10
CA LEU A 94 0.93 -1.84 18.23
C LEU A 94 0.65 -3.02 19.17
N ASN A 95 0.25 -4.18 18.67
CA ASN A 95 0.00 -5.37 19.50
C ASN A 95 1.21 -5.76 20.36
N GLU A 96 2.42 -5.69 19.79
CA GLU A 96 3.66 -6.06 20.47
C GLU A 96 4.18 -4.98 21.42
N ASN A 97 3.94 -3.70 21.11
CA ASN A 97 4.60 -2.57 21.79
C ASN A 97 3.64 -1.63 22.52
N PHE A 98 2.34 -1.90 22.57
CA PHE A 98 1.32 -1.00 23.11
C PHE A 98 1.69 -0.40 24.47
N ASN A 99 2.13 -1.26 25.40
CA ASN A 99 2.49 -0.87 26.78
C ASN A 99 3.84 -0.16 26.88
N ARG A 100 4.69 -0.24 25.85
CA ARG A 100 6.00 0.41 25.78
C ARG A 100 5.96 1.77 25.10
N LEU A 101 4.94 2.03 24.28
CA LEU A 101 4.76 3.29 23.57
C LEU A 101 4.26 4.36 24.53
N SER A 102 5.03 5.43 24.65
CA SER A 102 4.61 6.65 25.35
C SER A 102 3.47 7.35 24.59
N TRP A 103 2.80 8.30 25.24
CA TRP A 103 1.82 9.14 24.55
C TRP A 103 2.45 9.95 23.41
N ASP A 104 3.69 10.40 23.56
CA ASP A 104 4.42 11.11 22.51
C ASP A 104 4.70 10.20 21.31
N ASP A 105 5.07 8.93 21.53
CA ASP A 105 5.24 7.95 20.44
C ASP A 105 3.92 7.77 19.68
N ARG A 106 2.82 7.58 20.40
CA ARG A 106 1.48 7.39 19.81
C ARG A 106 1.03 8.62 19.01
N TYR A 107 1.25 9.81 19.57
CA TYR A 107 0.97 11.07 18.91
C TYR A 107 1.80 11.21 17.63
N ASN A 108 3.10 10.91 17.69
CA ASN A 108 3.98 11.00 16.52
C ASN A 108 3.53 10.05 15.40
N LEU A 109 3.15 8.81 15.72
CA LEU A 109 2.63 7.87 14.72
C LEU A 109 1.34 8.39 14.08
N ALA A 110 0.41 8.92 14.88
CA ALA A 110 -0.85 9.49 14.38
C ALA A 110 -0.62 10.74 13.52
N HIS A 111 0.28 11.63 13.95
CA HIS A 111 0.66 12.83 13.22
C HIS A 111 1.29 12.49 11.86
N GLN A 112 2.24 11.55 11.83
CA GLN A 112 2.85 11.10 10.58
C GLN A 112 1.83 10.48 9.61
N LEU A 113 0.86 9.71 10.12
CA LEU A 113 -0.23 9.15 9.31
C LEU A 113 -1.13 10.26 8.74
N ALA A 114 -1.45 11.28 9.54
CA ALA A 114 -2.21 12.43 9.06
C ALA A 114 -1.44 13.20 7.97
N CYS A 115 -0.12 13.39 8.13
CA CYS A 115 0.73 14.01 7.11
C CYS A 115 0.78 13.21 5.80
N SER A 116 0.92 11.88 5.86
CA SER A 116 0.93 11.07 4.64
C SER A 116 -0.41 11.11 3.90
N VAL A 117 -1.54 11.09 4.63
CA VAL A 117 -2.88 11.26 4.06
C VAL A 117 -3.08 12.66 3.47
N LEU A 118 -2.58 13.71 4.13
CA LEU A 118 -2.59 15.06 3.58
C LEU A 118 -1.82 15.14 2.26
N CYS A 119 -0.61 14.58 2.21
CA CYS A 119 0.19 14.51 0.99
C CYS A 119 -0.55 13.82 -0.17
N LEU A 120 -1.23 12.70 0.10
CA LEU A 120 -2.08 12.02 -0.88
C LEU A 120 -3.18 12.95 -1.41
N HIS A 121 -3.89 13.62 -0.51
CA HIS A 121 -5.02 14.48 -0.85
C HIS A 121 -4.60 15.74 -1.62
N ASP A 122 -3.45 16.33 -1.30
CA ASP A 122 -2.86 17.46 -2.05
C ASP A 122 -2.56 17.05 -3.50
N GLU A 123 -2.09 15.82 -3.70
CA GLU A 123 -1.92 15.21 -5.03
C GLU A 123 -3.22 14.63 -5.61
N ARG A 124 -4.39 14.93 -5.03
CA ARG A 124 -5.71 14.48 -5.48
C ARG A 124 -5.83 12.95 -5.57
N ILE A 125 -5.15 12.21 -4.70
CA ILE A 125 -5.18 10.76 -4.59
C ILE A 125 -5.96 10.37 -3.33
N VAL A 126 -6.88 9.42 -3.45
CA VAL A 126 -7.56 8.79 -2.32
C VAL A 126 -7.04 7.37 -2.19
N HIS A 127 -6.58 6.98 -0.99
CA HIS A 127 -6.01 5.65 -0.74
C HIS A 127 -7.03 4.52 -0.92
N ARG A 128 -8.25 4.74 -0.39
CA ARG A 128 -9.41 3.82 -0.41
C ARG A 128 -9.26 2.49 0.35
N ASP A 129 -8.07 2.18 0.87
CA ASP A 129 -7.84 0.99 1.71
C ASP A 129 -6.98 1.31 2.94
N LEU A 130 -7.31 2.40 3.62
CA LEU A 130 -6.52 2.89 4.74
C LEU A 130 -6.87 2.12 6.02
N HIS A 131 -5.98 1.22 6.45
CA HIS A 131 -6.13 0.48 7.71
C HIS A 131 -4.76 0.08 8.28
N SER A 132 -4.74 -0.41 9.52
CA SER A 132 -3.51 -0.66 10.29
C SER A 132 -2.58 -1.75 9.70
N CYS A 133 -3.04 -2.54 8.75
CA CYS A 133 -2.18 -3.50 8.01
C CYS A 133 -1.50 -2.89 6.79
N ASN A 134 -2.06 -1.82 6.22
CA ASN A 134 -1.48 -1.09 5.08
C ASN A 134 -0.58 0.08 5.55
N VAL A 135 -0.46 0.28 6.86
CA VAL A 135 0.55 1.15 7.45
C VAL A 135 1.66 0.26 8.00
N LEU A 136 2.89 0.46 7.55
CA LEU A 136 4.08 -0.24 8.04
C LEU A 136 4.85 0.64 9.03
N VAL A 137 5.75 0.03 9.81
CA VAL A 137 6.63 0.76 10.72
C VAL A 137 8.09 0.52 10.35
N HIS A 138 8.87 1.59 10.19
CA HIS A 138 10.30 1.55 9.97
C HIS A 138 10.99 2.47 10.97
N LYS A 139 11.89 1.93 11.81
CA LYS A 139 12.63 2.71 12.83
C LYS A 139 11.72 3.65 13.65
N LYS A 140 10.58 3.14 14.14
CA LYS A 140 9.55 3.87 14.90
C LYS A 140 8.80 4.98 14.13
N SER A 141 8.95 5.06 12.82
CA SER A 141 8.16 5.95 11.96
C SER A 141 7.23 5.15 11.06
N ILE A 142 6.06 5.69 10.74
CA ILE A 142 5.12 5.03 9.84
C ILE A 142 5.55 5.16 8.38
N LYS A 143 5.18 4.15 7.59
CA LYS A 143 5.31 4.07 6.13
C LYS A 143 3.99 3.57 5.56
N LEU A 144 3.19 4.47 4.98
CA LEU A 144 1.96 4.10 4.30
C LEU A 144 2.29 3.30 3.03
N ALA A 145 1.61 2.17 2.86
CA ALA A 145 1.84 1.18 1.83
C ALA A 145 0.51 0.70 1.20
N ASP A 146 0.63 -0.14 0.19
CA ASP A 146 -0.47 -0.75 -0.56
C ASP A 146 -1.47 0.24 -1.19
N PHE A 147 -1.03 0.80 -2.30
CA PHE A 147 -1.83 1.72 -3.12
C PHE A 147 -2.76 0.96 -4.09
N GLY A 148 -3.03 -0.33 -3.80
CA GLY A 148 -3.70 -1.24 -4.72
C GLY A 148 -5.06 -0.75 -5.19
N LEU A 149 -5.80 -0.12 -4.27
CA LEU A 149 -7.15 0.41 -4.47
C LEU A 149 -7.20 1.93 -4.67
N SER A 150 -6.04 2.60 -4.67
CA SER A 150 -5.95 4.04 -4.78
C SER A 150 -6.49 4.57 -6.10
N LYS A 151 -7.07 5.76 -6.07
CA LYS A 151 -7.62 6.45 -7.25
C LYS A 151 -7.41 7.95 -7.18
N ARG A 152 -7.40 8.60 -8.34
CA ARG A 152 -7.59 10.05 -8.42
C ARG A 152 -9.02 10.40 -7.99
N ILE A 153 -9.19 11.53 -7.29
CA ILE A 153 -10.50 11.98 -6.79
C ILE A 153 -11.55 12.02 -7.92
N ASP A 154 -11.18 12.55 -9.09
CA ASP A 154 -12.08 12.69 -10.24
C ASP A 154 -12.49 11.32 -10.87
N GLU A 155 -11.66 10.29 -10.73
CA GLU A 155 -11.98 8.91 -11.12
C GLU A 155 -12.83 8.17 -10.07
N ALA A 156 -12.76 8.60 -8.82
CA ALA A 156 -13.54 8.04 -7.72
C ALA A 156 -14.99 8.56 -7.78
N SER A 157 -15.20 9.84 -8.07
CA SER A 157 -16.52 10.47 -8.14
C SER A 157 -17.38 10.01 -9.32
N ASN A 158 -16.75 9.63 -10.44
CA ASN A 158 -17.45 9.27 -11.69
C ASN A 158 -17.81 7.79 -11.81
N SER A 159 -17.32 6.94 -10.91
CA SER A 159 -17.67 5.52 -10.90
C SER A 159 -18.84 5.26 -9.96
N GLN A 160 -19.84 4.46 -10.39
CA GLN A 160 -20.57 3.58 -9.48
C GLN A 160 -19.55 2.58 -8.90
N SER A 161 -18.62 3.06 -8.07
CA SER A 161 -17.57 2.21 -7.55
C SER A 161 -18.20 1.27 -6.55
N LYS A 162 -18.08 -0.03 -6.82
CA LYS A 162 -18.17 -1.05 -5.79
C LYS A 162 -17.31 -0.58 -4.60
N LEU A 163 -17.90 -0.56 -3.41
CA LEU A 163 -17.16 -0.32 -2.18
C LEU A 163 -16.05 -1.37 -2.11
N LEU A 164 -14.82 -0.89 -2.01
CA LEU A 164 -13.59 -1.69 -2.00
C LEU A 164 -12.76 -1.19 -0.83
N GLY A 165 -11.96 -2.09 -0.27
CA GLY A 165 -11.11 -1.80 0.88
C GLY A 165 -11.70 -2.34 2.19
N ARG A 166 -10.80 -2.69 3.10
CA ARG A 166 -11.14 -3.24 4.41
C ARG A 166 -11.57 -2.11 5.33
N ARG A 167 -12.73 -2.30 5.97
CA ARG A 167 -13.13 -1.50 7.12
C ARG A 167 -12.65 -2.19 8.38
N GLU A 168 -12.02 -1.43 9.28
CA GLU A 168 -11.67 -1.94 10.60
C GLU A 168 -12.94 -2.05 11.44
N GLU A 169 -12.99 -3.07 12.29
CA GLU A 169 -14.03 -3.19 13.31
C GLU A 169 -13.74 -2.21 14.44
N ILE A 170 -14.80 -1.66 15.03
CA ILE A 170 -14.68 -0.84 16.23
C ILE A 170 -14.14 -1.73 17.35
N ILE A 171 -13.01 -1.34 17.94
CA ILE A 171 -12.38 -2.09 19.02
C ILE A 171 -13.27 -2.01 20.27
N PRO A 172 -13.45 -3.11 21.03
CA PRO A 172 -14.15 -3.08 22.31
C PRO A 172 -13.65 -1.95 23.22
N ASP A 173 -14.55 -1.37 24.00
CA ASP A 173 -14.28 -0.24 24.92
C ASP A 173 -13.86 1.09 24.24
N THR A 174 -13.94 1.20 22.91
CA THR A 174 -13.80 2.50 22.23
C THR A 174 -14.90 3.46 22.71
N PRO A 175 -14.56 4.68 23.20
CA PRO A 175 -15.57 5.63 23.66
C PRO A 175 -16.58 5.98 22.56
N ASN A 176 -17.86 6.11 22.95
CA ASN A 176 -18.96 6.31 22.01
C ASN A 176 -18.75 7.49 21.06
N ASP A 177 -18.19 8.60 21.53
CA ASP A 177 -17.93 9.77 20.68
C ASP A 177 -16.99 9.46 19.52
N TYR A 178 -15.95 8.64 19.75
CA TYR A 178 -15.02 8.21 18.70
C TYR A 178 -15.65 7.17 17.78
N SER A 179 -16.41 6.22 18.33
CA SER A 179 -17.15 5.23 17.55
C SER A 179 -18.16 5.88 16.62
N ASN A 180 -18.90 6.87 17.12
CA ASN A 180 -19.86 7.65 16.35
C ASN A 180 -19.16 8.46 15.26
N LEU A 181 -18.07 9.17 15.60
CA LEU A 181 -17.28 9.91 14.62
C LEU A 181 -16.76 8.98 13.51
N TYR A 182 -16.24 7.80 13.86
CA TYR A 182 -15.80 6.81 12.89
C TYR A 182 -16.95 6.40 11.98
N ILE A 183 -18.12 6.04 12.53
CA ILE A 183 -19.30 5.65 11.74
C ILE A 183 -19.76 6.80 10.83
N GLU A 184 -19.79 8.03 11.35
CA GLU A 184 -20.23 9.22 10.62
C GLU A 184 -19.35 9.54 9.41
N CYS A 185 -18.03 9.35 9.52
CA CYS A 185 -17.11 9.45 8.38
C CYS A 185 -17.52 8.55 7.20
N TRP A 186 -18.31 7.50 7.44
CA TRP A 186 -18.79 6.56 6.42
C TRP A 186 -20.26 6.74 6.04
N ASN A 187 -21.01 7.67 6.66
CA ASN A 187 -22.46 7.81 6.44
C ASN A 187 -22.85 8.32 5.04
N ASN A 188 -21.91 8.92 4.31
CA ASN A 188 -22.14 9.39 2.93
C ASN A 188 -21.96 8.28 1.87
N GLU A 189 -21.71 7.03 2.28
CA GLU A 189 -21.60 5.89 1.39
C GLU A 189 -22.95 5.15 1.26
N PRO A 190 -23.36 4.70 0.06
CA PRO A 190 -24.62 3.98 -0.11
C PRO A 190 -24.61 2.68 0.72
N LYS A 191 -25.68 2.49 1.51
CA LYS A 191 -25.93 1.32 2.36
C LYS A 191 -26.06 0.02 1.57
#